data_AF-A0A9D5IE84-F1
#
_entry.id   AF-A0A9D5IE84-F1
#
_cell.length_a   1.000
_cell.length_b   1.000
_cell.length_c   1.000
_cell.angle_alpha   90.00
_cell.angle_beta   90.00
_cell.angle_gamma   90.00
#
_symmetry.space_group_name_H-M   'P 1'
#
loop_
_entity.id
_entity.type
_entity.pdbx_description
1 polymer ?
#
loop_
_entity_poly.entity_id
_entity_poly.type
_entity_poly.pdbx_seq_one_letter_code
_entity_poly.pdbx_strand_id
1 'polypeptide(L)'
;MRSFNNLGIRAKLLGGFAAVLVLTGGVALFGIRGINAGEQRATTMYEQNVLGTHWANQALVWMVASGREQQTAILNAGNPEKLTGAIKQSREEMAAAQTANKEYHATLVSEGDEQQWAAAEAQIEGVIADREALLKKLEAGDVEGAKAAGAALAPKIAEMNKTVNSAIDDNLKQSKEIAAASTNAARSDRNTLLAMTAASALLGLGAGYFIARQIKGG
;
A
#
# COMPACT_ATOMS: atom_id res chain seq x y z
N MET A 1 9.42 -51.38 20.90
CA MET A 1 10.70 -51.32 21.65
C MET A 1 11.60 -52.55 21.43
N ARG A 2 11.08 -53.80 21.38
CA ARG A 2 11.91 -54.99 21.11
C ARG A 2 12.57 -55.04 19.72
N SER A 3 11.96 -54.51 18.65
CA SER A 3 12.58 -54.56 17.31
C SER A 3 13.70 -53.52 17.08
N PHE A 4 13.66 -52.37 17.77
CA PHE A 4 14.70 -51.35 17.68
C PHE A 4 15.99 -51.76 18.39
N ASN A 5 15.91 -52.55 19.46
CA ASN A 5 17.09 -53.06 20.16
C ASN A 5 17.94 -54.02 19.31
N ASN A 6 17.30 -54.80 18.42
CA ASN A 6 17.95 -55.77 17.54
C ASN A 6 18.50 -55.18 16.22
N LEU A 7 18.32 -53.88 15.97
CA LEU A 7 18.87 -53.24 14.78
C LEU A 7 20.39 -53.03 14.91
N GLY A 8 21.12 -53.28 13.82
CA GLY A 8 22.55 -52.99 13.75
C GLY A 8 22.83 -51.49 13.92
N ILE A 9 24.03 -51.16 14.42
CA ILE A 9 24.47 -49.78 14.74
C ILE A 9 24.22 -48.81 13.57
N ARG A 10 24.44 -49.25 12.33
CA ARG A 10 24.17 -48.45 11.11
C ARG A 10 22.71 -48.01 10.99
N ALA A 11 21.76 -48.91 11.24
CA ALA A 11 20.34 -48.59 11.14
C ALA A 11 19.88 -47.65 12.27
N LYS A 12 20.45 -47.77 13.48
CA LYS A 12 20.19 -46.86 14.60
C LYS A 12 20.69 -45.44 14.31
N LEU A 13 21.91 -45.32 13.76
CA LEU A 13 22.48 -44.02 13.37
C LEU A 13 21.70 -43.37 12.22
N LEU A 14 21.35 -44.14 11.17
CA LEU A 14 20.57 -43.64 10.04
C LEU A 14 19.16 -43.20 10.46
N GLY A 15 18.49 -43.93 11.36
CA GLY A 15 17.18 -43.54 11.88
C GLY A 15 17.22 -42.24 12.70
N GLY A 16 18.25 -42.06 13.53
CA GLY A 16 18.46 -40.80 14.26
C GLY A 16 18.73 -39.61 13.34
N PHE A 17 19.57 -39.81 12.33
CA PHE A 17 19.87 -38.77 11.33
C PHE A 17 18.64 -38.42 10.48
N ALA A 18 17.86 -39.42 10.06
CA ALA A 18 16.61 -39.20 9.33
C ALA A 18 15.58 -38.42 10.16
N ALA A 19 15.46 -38.69 11.46
CA ALA A 19 14.57 -37.94 12.35
C ALA A 19 14.98 -36.47 12.47
N VAL A 20 16.28 -36.19 12.60
CA VAL A 20 16.81 -34.80 12.62
C VAL A 20 16.52 -34.09 11.30
N LEU A 21 16.75 -34.75 10.15
CA LEU A 21 16.44 -34.17 8.84
C LEU A 21 14.96 -33.80 8.68
N VAL A 22 14.05 -34.64 9.15
CA VAL A 22 12.60 -34.35 9.12
C VAL A 22 12.27 -33.13 9.99
N LEU A 23 12.84 -33.03 11.20
CA LEU A 23 12.64 -31.88 12.08
C LEU A 23 13.17 -30.59 11.45
N THR A 24 14.39 -30.62 10.88
CA THR A 24 14.98 -29.48 10.18
C THR A 24 14.14 -29.07 8.96
N GLY A 25 13.66 -30.03 8.17
CA GLY A 25 12.76 -29.75 7.05
C GLY A 25 11.45 -29.09 7.48
N GLY A 26 10.87 -29.53 8.61
CA GLY A 26 9.69 -28.89 9.20
C GLY A 26 9.94 -27.44 9.58
N VAL A 27 11.05 -27.14 10.26
CA VAL A 27 11.44 -25.76 10.62
C VAL A 27 11.64 -24.90 9.36
N ALA A 28 12.30 -25.44 8.33
CA ALA A 28 12.52 -24.73 7.07
C ALA A 28 11.20 -24.39 6.36
N LEU A 29 10.24 -25.30 6.31
CA LEU A 29 8.91 -25.05 5.73
C LEU A 29 8.14 -23.93 6.44
N PHE A 30 8.20 -23.89 7.78
CA PHE A 30 7.60 -22.79 8.54
C PHE A 30 8.30 -21.46 8.29
N GLY A 31 9.64 -21.47 8.19
CA GLY A 31 10.42 -20.29 7.82
C GLY A 31 9.99 -19.72 6.47
N ILE A 32 9.87 -20.57 5.45
CA ILE A 32 9.45 -20.16 4.09
C ILE A 32 8.04 -19.56 4.11
N ARG A 33 7.09 -20.16 4.85
CA ARG A 33 5.73 -19.60 4.96
C ARG A 33 5.72 -18.21 5.59
N GLY A 34 6.53 -17.99 6.63
CA GLY A 34 6.68 -16.68 7.26
C GLY A 34 7.26 -15.63 6.31
N ILE A 35 8.25 -16.02 5.50
CA ILE A 35 8.86 -15.15 4.48
C ILE A 35 7.83 -14.76 3.41
N ASN A 36 7.12 -15.74 2.82
CA ASN A 36 6.14 -15.46 1.77
C ASN A 36 4.99 -14.58 2.28
N ALA A 37 4.51 -14.82 3.51
CA ALA A 37 3.50 -13.97 4.13
C ALA A 37 4.04 -12.55 4.41
N GLY A 38 5.33 -12.43 4.72
CA GLY A 38 6.01 -11.14 4.86
C GLY A 38 6.11 -10.37 3.53
N GLU A 39 6.48 -11.06 2.45
CA GLU A 39 6.54 -10.50 1.09
C GLU A 39 5.18 -9.95 0.66
N GLN A 40 4.12 -10.75 0.79
CA GLN A 40 2.77 -10.31 0.41
C GLN A 40 2.33 -9.07 1.20
N ARG A 41 2.60 -9.01 2.51
CA ARG A 41 2.31 -7.81 3.34
C ARG A 41 3.10 -6.60 2.89
N ALA A 42 4.37 -6.78 2.51
CA ALA A 42 5.21 -5.69 2.03
C ALA A 42 4.72 -5.14 0.68
N THR A 43 4.33 -6.02 -0.25
CA THR A 43 3.74 -5.64 -1.54
C THR A 43 2.43 -4.88 -1.34
N THR A 44 1.51 -5.40 -0.53
CA THR A 44 0.26 -4.69 -0.17
C THR A 44 0.53 -3.32 0.47
N MET A 45 1.51 -3.22 1.36
CA MET A 45 1.86 -1.94 1.99
C MET A 45 2.46 -0.95 1.00
N TYR A 46 3.19 -1.41 -0.01
CA TYR A 46 3.76 -0.53 -1.03
C TYR A 46 2.71 -0.12 -2.08
N GLU A 47 2.07 -1.09 -2.71
CA GLU A 47 1.21 -0.87 -3.88
C GLU A 47 -0.11 -0.18 -3.52
N GLN A 48 -0.73 -0.53 -2.40
CA GLN A 48 -2.06 -0.03 -2.07
C GLN A 48 -1.97 1.22 -1.21
N ASN A 49 -1.15 1.13 -0.17
CA ASN A 49 -1.09 2.14 0.86
C ASN A 49 -0.19 3.31 0.47
N VAL A 50 1.06 3.05 0.06
CA VAL A 50 2.00 4.10 -0.30
C VAL A 50 1.65 4.72 -1.66
N LEU A 51 1.48 3.90 -2.71
CA LEU A 51 1.15 4.44 -4.03
C LEU A 51 -0.26 5.05 -4.08
N GLY A 52 -1.26 4.42 -3.46
CA GLY A 52 -2.61 4.98 -3.39
C GLY A 52 -2.60 6.35 -2.70
N THR A 53 -1.96 6.46 -1.52
CA THR A 53 -1.80 7.76 -0.83
C THR A 53 -1.03 8.77 -1.67
N HIS A 54 0.04 8.34 -2.36
CA HIS A 54 0.83 9.20 -3.23
C HIS A 54 -0.01 9.80 -4.35
N TRP A 55 -0.75 8.98 -5.10
CA TRP A 55 -1.51 9.42 -6.25
C TRP A 55 -2.74 10.26 -5.86
N ALA A 56 -3.42 9.92 -4.76
CA ALA A 56 -4.50 10.76 -4.22
C ALA A 56 -3.98 12.16 -3.83
N ASN A 57 -2.82 12.23 -3.18
CA ASN A 57 -2.19 13.49 -2.83
C ASN A 57 -1.73 14.27 -4.08
N GLN A 58 -1.14 13.60 -5.07
CA GLN A 58 -0.76 14.24 -6.34
C GLN A 58 -1.98 14.83 -7.06
N ALA A 59 -3.11 14.12 -7.12
CA ALA A 59 -4.34 14.65 -7.67
C ALA A 59 -4.79 15.92 -6.93
N LEU A 60 -4.76 15.92 -5.60
CA LEU A 60 -5.09 17.10 -4.79
C LEU A 60 -4.15 18.28 -5.05
N VAL A 61 -2.83 18.04 -5.07
CA VAL A 61 -1.81 19.07 -5.31
C VAL A 61 -2.02 19.74 -6.66
N TRP A 62 -2.26 18.95 -7.71
CA TRP A 62 -2.51 19.49 -9.05
C TRP A 62 -3.86 20.21 -9.15
N MET A 63 -4.88 19.77 -8.43
CA MET A 63 -6.17 20.47 -8.36
C MET A 63 -6.07 21.81 -7.63
N VAL A 64 -5.24 21.91 -6.59
CA VAL A 64 -4.94 23.16 -5.89
C VAL A 64 -4.11 24.09 -6.79
N ALA A 65 -3.08 23.58 -7.45
CA ALA A 65 -2.25 24.33 -8.37
C ALA A 65 -3.10 24.94 -9.51
N SER A 66 -3.95 24.12 -10.15
CA SER A 66 -4.81 24.61 -11.23
C SER A 66 -5.81 25.66 -10.76
N GLY A 67 -6.32 25.54 -9.53
CA GLY A 67 -7.14 26.55 -8.88
C GLY A 67 -6.38 27.86 -8.61
N ARG A 68 -5.09 27.79 -8.25
CA ARG A 68 -4.23 28.98 -8.12
C ARG A 68 -4.06 29.67 -9.46
N GLU A 69 -3.76 28.93 -10.53
CA GLU A 69 -3.58 29.51 -11.86
C GLU A 69 -4.88 30.04 -12.46
N GLN A 70 -6.03 29.45 -12.11
CA GLN A 70 -7.34 30.03 -12.40
C GLN A 70 -7.48 31.44 -11.79
N GLN A 71 -7.06 31.63 -10.54
CA GLN A 71 -7.06 32.97 -9.91
C GLN A 71 -6.04 33.91 -10.56
N THR A 72 -4.85 33.42 -10.89
CA THR A 72 -3.85 34.17 -11.66
C THR A 72 -4.43 34.66 -12.98
N ALA A 73 -5.18 33.82 -13.70
CA ALA A 73 -5.82 34.18 -14.96
C ALA A 73 -6.87 35.29 -14.77
N ILE A 74 -7.74 35.18 -13.75
CA ILE A 74 -8.73 36.22 -13.43
C ILE A 74 -8.04 37.57 -13.11
N LEU A 75 -6.98 37.56 -12.31
CA LEU A 75 -6.24 38.76 -11.91
C LEU A 75 -5.51 39.42 -13.09
N ASN A 76 -5.11 38.64 -14.08
CA ASN A 76 -4.38 39.11 -15.26
C ASN A 76 -5.29 39.25 -16.49
N ALA A 77 -6.61 39.32 -16.33
CA ALA A 77 -7.53 39.44 -17.46
C ALA A 77 -7.26 40.66 -18.38
N GLY A 78 -6.65 41.72 -17.86
CA GLY A 78 -6.21 42.89 -18.64
C GLY A 78 -4.85 42.76 -19.32
N ASN A 79 -4.13 41.65 -19.13
CA ASN A 79 -2.82 41.37 -19.72
C ASN A 79 -2.89 40.06 -20.54
N PRO A 80 -3.02 40.13 -21.88
CA PRO A 80 -3.25 38.95 -22.72
C PRO A 80 -2.18 37.86 -22.61
N GLU A 81 -0.90 38.25 -22.46
CA GLU A 81 0.21 37.31 -22.36
C GLU A 81 0.14 36.52 -21.05
N LYS A 82 -0.02 37.23 -19.93
CA LYS A 82 -0.14 36.60 -18.59
C LYS A 82 -1.43 35.78 -18.45
N LEU A 83 -2.54 36.27 -19.02
CA LEU A 83 -3.80 35.54 -19.07
C LEU A 83 -3.64 34.20 -19.78
N THR A 84 -3.09 34.21 -21.00
CA THR A 84 -2.90 33.00 -21.80
C THR A 84 -1.96 32.01 -21.12
N GLY A 85 -0.87 32.51 -20.52
CA GLY A 85 0.05 31.67 -19.74
C GLY A 85 -0.61 30.98 -18.56
N ALA A 86 -1.39 31.71 -17.76
CA ALA A 86 -2.10 31.16 -16.60
C ALA A 86 -3.20 30.15 -16.99
N ILE A 87 -3.96 30.43 -18.05
CA ILE A 87 -4.96 29.49 -18.58
C ILE A 87 -4.29 28.19 -19.03
N LYS A 88 -3.18 28.29 -19.78
CA LYS A 88 -2.42 27.13 -20.24
C LYS A 88 -1.92 26.29 -19.06
N GLN A 89 -1.28 26.93 -18.08
CA GLN A 89 -0.76 26.24 -16.90
C GLN A 89 -1.88 25.55 -16.10
N SER A 90 -3.02 26.23 -15.91
CA SER A 90 -4.19 25.66 -15.22
C SER A 90 -4.68 24.37 -15.90
N ARG A 91 -4.70 24.34 -17.24
CA ARG A 91 -5.07 23.15 -18.03
C ARG A 91 -4.04 22.02 -17.93
N GLU A 92 -2.76 22.33 -17.98
CA GLU A 92 -1.69 21.34 -17.78
C GLU A 92 -1.78 20.68 -16.41
N GLU A 93 -2.06 21.46 -15.37
CA GLU A 93 -2.25 20.96 -14.01
C GLU A 93 -3.54 20.14 -13.87
N MET A 94 -4.65 20.52 -14.51
CA MET A 94 -5.84 19.66 -14.58
C MET A 94 -5.55 18.31 -15.28
N ALA A 95 -4.77 18.30 -16.36
CA ALA A 95 -4.37 17.07 -17.04
C ALA A 95 -3.43 16.21 -16.16
N ALA A 96 -2.55 16.84 -15.38
CA ALA A 96 -1.72 16.14 -14.40
C ALA A 96 -2.57 15.51 -13.27
N ALA A 97 -3.61 16.21 -12.80
CA ALA A 97 -4.57 15.67 -11.83
C ALA A 97 -5.31 14.45 -12.39
N GLN A 98 -5.77 14.50 -13.66
CA GLN A 98 -6.39 13.34 -14.32
C GLN A 98 -5.42 12.17 -14.49
N THR A 99 -4.15 12.46 -14.76
CA THR A 99 -3.12 11.41 -14.84
C THR A 99 -2.92 10.76 -13.47
N ALA A 100 -2.77 11.55 -12.40
CA ALA A 100 -2.68 11.02 -11.04
C ALA A 100 -3.92 10.19 -10.66
N ASN A 101 -5.11 10.61 -11.09
CA ASN A 101 -6.34 9.87 -10.86
C ASN A 101 -6.35 8.50 -11.57
N LYS A 102 -5.83 8.41 -12.80
CA LYS A 102 -5.66 7.13 -13.52
C LYS A 102 -4.63 6.23 -12.85
N GLU A 103 -3.51 6.79 -12.39
CA GLU A 103 -2.49 6.03 -11.67
C GLU A 103 -3.01 5.54 -10.31
N TYR A 104 -3.91 6.28 -9.67
CA TYR A 104 -4.59 5.82 -8.46
C TYR A 104 -5.41 4.54 -8.71
N HIS A 105 -6.13 4.45 -9.84
CA HIS A 105 -6.88 3.23 -10.20
C HIS A 105 -5.99 1.98 -10.28
N ALA A 106 -4.73 2.12 -10.70
CA ALA A 106 -3.79 1.00 -10.74
C ALA A 106 -3.39 0.48 -9.32
N THR A 107 -3.71 1.24 -8.27
CA THR A 107 -3.45 0.86 -6.87
C THR A 107 -4.65 0.17 -6.21
N LEU A 108 -5.81 0.20 -6.86
CA LEU A 108 -7.04 -0.43 -6.38
C LEU A 108 -6.97 -1.94 -6.57
N VAL A 109 -7.25 -2.66 -5.49
CA VAL A 109 -7.16 -4.13 -5.43
C VAL A 109 -8.45 -4.78 -4.96
N SER A 110 -9.41 -4.00 -4.46
CA SER A 110 -10.70 -4.48 -4.00
C SER A 110 -11.85 -3.59 -4.50
N GLU A 111 -13.04 -4.18 -4.66
CA GLU A 111 -14.27 -3.46 -4.98
C GLU A 111 -14.62 -2.40 -3.91
N GLY A 112 -14.16 -2.59 -2.67
CA GLY A 112 -14.34 -1.63 -1.58
C GLY A 112 -13.53 -0.36 -1.78
N ASP A 113 -12.30 -0.49 -2.29
CA ASP A 113 -11.41 0.64 -2.56
C ASP A 113 -11.91 1.46 -3.77
N GLU A 114 -12.43 0.78 -4.80
CA GLU A 114 -13.08 1.42 -5.95
C GLU A 114 -14.28 2.28 -5.52
N GLN A 115 -15.15 1.76 -4.66
CA GLN A 115 -16.30 2.51 -4.16
C GLN A 115 -15.90 3.72 -3.32
N GLN A 116 -14.83 3.61 -2.53
CA GLN A 116 -14.34 4.73 -1.72
C GLN A 116 -13.81 5.87 -2.58
N TRP A 117 -13.10 5.56 -3.67
CA TRP A 117 -12.51 6.58 -4.53
C TRP A 117 -13.47 7.18 -5.56
N ALA A 118 -14.50 6.43 -5.99
CA ALA A 118 -15.45 6.89 -7.00
C ALA A 118 -16.09 8.26 -6.69
N ALA A 119 -16.37 8.54 -5.42
CA ALA A 119 -16.90 9.84 -5.00
C ALA A 119 -15.87 10.98 -5.19
N ALA A 120 -14.60 10.73 -4.86
CA ALA A 120 -13.51 11.70 -5.03
C ALA A 120 -13.24 11.96 -6.52
N GLU A 121 -13.20 10.89 -7.32
CA GLU A 121 -13.03 10.96 -8.77
C GLU A 121 -14.12 11.80 -9.44
N ALA A 122 -15.40 11.52 -9.16
CA ALA A 122 -16.51 12.28 -9.71
C ALA A 122 -16.45 13.77 -9.34
N GLN A 123 -15.99 14.09 -8.13
CA GLN A 123 -15.80 15.47 -7.69
C GLN A 123 -14.62 16.16 -8.39
N ILE A 124 -13.50 15.46 -8.58
CA ILE A 124 -12.35 15.96 -9.34
C ILE A 124 -12.76 16.28 -10.78
N GLU A 125 -13.43 15.34 -11.45
CA GLU A 125 -13.90 15.52 -12.83
C GLU A 125 -14.91 16.67 -12.94
N GLY A 126 -15.84 16.78 -11.99
CA GLY A 126 -16.79 17.89 -11.93
C GLY A 126 -16.11 19.24 -11.77
N VAL A 127 -15.11 19.35 -10.89
CA VAL A 127 -14.35 20.60 -10.70
C VAL A 127 -13.52 20.94 -11.93
N ILE A 128 -12.93 19.95 -12.61
CA ILE A 128 -12.20 20.16 -13.87
C ILE A 128 -13.14 20.70 -14.95
N ALA A 129 -14.32 20.12 -15.11
CA ALA A 129 -15.29 20.55 -16.12
C ALA A 129 -15.76 21.99 -15.87
N ASP A 130 -16.12 22.32 -14.63
CA ASP A 130 -16.55 23.66 -14.25
C ASP A 130 -15.41 24.69 -14.39
N ARG A 131 -14.17 24.31 -14.05
CA ARG A 131 -12.99 25.15 -14.22
C ARG A 131 -12.72 25.43 -15.69
N GLU A 132 -12.79 24.42 -16.56
CA GLU A 132 -12.63 24.61 -18.00
C GLU A 132 -13.71 25.55 -18.58
N ALA A 133 -14.95 25.43 -18.12
CA ALA A 133 -16.02 26.36 -18.51
C ALA A 133 -15.73 27.81 -18.07
N LEU A 134 -15.14 28.00 -16.89
CA LEU A 134 -14.68 29.29 -16.40
C LEU A 134 -13.51 29.84 -17.24
N LEU A 135 -12.51 29.02 -17.56
CA LEU A 135 -11.37 29.46 -18.37
C LEU A 135 -11.83 29.91 -19.76
N LYS A 136 -12.79 29.21 -20.37
CA LYS A 136 -13.41 29.63 -21.65
C LYS A 136 -14.11 30.99 -21.57
N LYS A 137 -14.71 31.34 -20.43
CA LYS A 137 -15.27 32.68 -20.20
C LYS A 137 -14.18 33.75 -20.21
N LEU A 138 -13.03 33.47 -19.57
CA LEU A 138 -11.89 34.38 -19.62
C LEU A 138 -11.34 34.55 -21.04
N GLU A 139 -11.24 33.46 -21.81
CA GLU A 139 -10.83 33.51 -23.22
C GLU A 139 -11.79 34.34 -24.09
N ALA A 140 -13.09 34.30 -23.76
CA ALA A 140 -14.12 35.12 -24.41
C ALA A 140 -14.18 36.58 -23.89
N GLY A 141 -13.33 36.95 -22.92
CA GLY A 141 -13.36 38.27 -22.29
C GLY A 141 -14.48 38.49 -21.27
N ASP A 142 -15.26 37.45 -20.93
CA ASP A 142 -16.32 37.48 -19.91
C ASP A 142 -15.73 37.34 -18.50
N VAL A 143 -15.03 38.38 -18.04
CA VAL A 143 -14.33 38.38 -16.74
C VAL A 143 -15.32 38.31 -15.57
N GLU A 144 -16.43 39.03 -15.63
CA GLU A 144 -17.44 39.03 -14.56
C GLU A 144 -18.16 37.68 -14.47
N GLY A 145 -18.51 37.07 -15.62
CA GLY A 145 -19.04 35.73 -15.66
C GLY A 145 -18.05 34.68 -15.16
N ALA A 146 -16.75 34.84 -15.44
CA ALA A 146 -15.70 33.97 -14.92
C ALA A 146 -15.56 34.09 -13.39
N LYS A 147 -15.62 35.31 -12.83
CA LYS A 147 -15.62 35.53 -11.37
C LYS A 147 -16.83 34.89 -10.70
N ALA A 148 -18.02 35.07 -11.27
CA ALA A 148 -19.26 34.46 -10.77
C ALA A 148 -19.18 32.92 -10.80
N ALA A 149 -18.67 32.34 -11.89
CA ALA A 149 -18.43 30.91 -12.00
C ALA A 149 -17.41 30.43 -10.94
N GLY A 150 -16.35 31.20 -10.69
CA GLY A 150 -15.35 30.89 -9.68
C GLY A 150 -15.92 30.87 -8.26
N ALA A 151 -16.81 31.83 -7.93
CA ALA A 151 -17.51 31.86 -6.66
C ALA A 151 -18.46 30.65 -6.48
N ALA A 152 -19.16 30.25 -7.55
CA ALA A 152 -20.02 29.06 -7.54
C ALA A 152 -19.24 27.74 -7.44
N LEU A 153 -17.99 27.72 -7.92
CA LEU A 153 -17.10 26.56 -7.87
C LEU A 153 -16.48 26.34 -6.47
N ALA A 154 -16.31 27.40 -5.69
CA ALA A 154 -15.69 27.35 -4.36
C ALA A 154 -16.27 26.25 -3.42
N PRO A 155 -17.60 26.11 -3.22
CA PRO A 155 -18.14 25.04 -2.36
C PRO A 155 -17.85 23.64 -2.91
N LYS A 156 -17.85 23.45 -4.24
CA LYS A 156 -17.51 22.16 -4.85
C LYS A 156 -16.05 21.79 -4.63
N ILE A 157 -15.15 22.77 -4.72
CA ILE A 157 -13.72 22.58 -4.41
C ILE A 157 -13.54 22.21 -2.93
N ALA A 158 -14.24 22.88 -2.01
CA ALA A 158 -14.16 22.58 -0.59
C ALA A 158 -14.59 21.13 -0.28
N GLU A 159 -15.69 20.69 -0.89
CA GLU A 159 -16.16 19.31 -0.72
C GLU A 159 -15.21 18.30 -1.36
N MET A 160 -14.72 18.57 -2.59
CA MET A 160 -13.70 17.74 -3.24
C MET A 160 -12.45 17.58 -2.37
N ASN A 161 -11.90 18.69 -1.84
CA ASN A 161 -10.73 18.66 -0.96
C ASN A 161 -10.99 17.82 0.29
N LYS A 162 -12.18 17.95 0.88
CA LYS A 162 -12.56 17.17 2.06
C LYS A 162 -12.63 15.67 1.75
N THR A 163 -13.28 15.29 0.66
CA THR A 163 -13.40 13.88 0.25
C THR A 163 -12.04 13.27 -0.05
N VAL A 164 -11.20 13.96 -0.82
CA VAL A 164 -9.85 13.47 -1.17
C VAL A 164 -8.97 13.36 0.08
N ASN A 165 -9.00 14.34 0.98
CA ASN A 165 -8.26 14.26 2.25
C ASN A 165 -8.78 13.12 3.14
N SER A 166 -10.10 12.90 3.20
CA SER A 166 -10.66 11.77 3.95
C SER A 166 -10.14 10.43 3.41
N ALA A 167 -10.11 10.25 2.09
CA ALA A 167 -9.57 9.05 1.46
C ALA A 167 -8.07 8.86 1.77
N ILE A 168 -7.29 9.94 1.77
CA ILE A 168 -5.87 9.94 2.17
C ILE A 168 -5.72 9.52 3.64
N ASP A 169 -6.51 10.10 4.54
CA ASP A 169 -6.48 9.80 5.97
C ASP A 169 -6.89 8.35 6.27
N ASP A 170 -7.90 7.84 5.57
CA ASP A 170 -8.36 6.46 5.68
C ASP A 170 -7.28 5.48 5.21
N ASN A 171 -6.63 5.76 4.07
CA ASN A 171 -5.49 4.97 3.59
C ASN A 171 -4.32 5.00 4.59
N LEU A 172 -4.01 6.16 5.17
CA LEU A 172 -2.95 6.27 6.18
C LEU A 172 -3.29 5.50 7.46
N LYS A 173 -4.56 5.50 7.86
CA LYS A 173 -5.04 4.73 9.02
C LYS A 173 -4.93 3.23 8.77
N GLN A 174 -5.40 2.75 7.62
CA GLN A 174 -5.27 1.35 7.20
C GLN A 174 -3.80 0.92 7.14
N SER A 175 -2.93 1.77 6.58
CA SER A 175 -1.47 1.55 6.56
C SER A 175 -0.89 1.31 7.95
N LYS A 176 -1.29 2.12 8.94
CA LYS A 176 -0.82 2.00 10.33
C LYS A 176 -1.31 0.71 10.98
N GLU A 177 -2.56 0.34 10.74
CA GLU A 177 -3.15 -0.91 11.24
C GLU A 177 -2.43 -2.13 10.64
N ILE A 178 -2.17 -2.14 9.33
CA ILE A 178 -1.42 -3.18 8.63
C ILE A 178 0.02 -3.27 9.14
N ALA A 179 0.70 -2.14 9.37
CA ALA A 179 2.05 -2.12 9.93
C ALA A 179 2.11 -2.72 11.34
N ALA A 180 1.14 -2.37 12.19
CA ALA A 180 1.03 -2.93 13.54
C ALA A 180 0.73 -4.44 13.51
N ALA A 181 -0.20 -4.88 12.66
CA ALA A 181 -0.52 -6.29 12.46
C ALA A 181 0.68 -7.09 11.93
N SER A 182 1.41 -6.53 10.96
CA SER A 182 2.61 -7.14 10.38
C SER A 182 3.73 -7.30 11.41
N THR A 183 3.93 -6.30 12.28
CA THR A 183 4.90 -6.37 13.37
C THR A 183 4.53 -7.46 14.38
N ASN A 184 3.25 -7.56 14.73
CA ASN A 184 2.76 -8.59 15.65
C ASN A 184 2.88 -10.00 15.04
N ALA A 185 2.53 -10.16 13.76
CA ALA A 185 2.69 -11.41 13.03
C ALA A 185 4.17 -11.83 12.99
N ALA A 186 5.09 -10.93 12.63
CA ALA A 186 6.52 -11.22 12.61
C ALA A 186 7.08 -11.63 13.99
N ARG A 187 6.61 -11.00 15.07
CA ARG A 187 6.99 -11.40 16.45
C ARG A 187 6.47 -12.80 16.80
N SER A 188 5.23 -13.11 16.41
CA SER A 188 4.61 -14.42 16.64
C SER A 188 5.32 -15.52 15.85
N ASP A 189 5.61 -15.26 14.57
CA ASP A 189 6.34 -16.16 13.67
C ASP A 189 7.75 -16.43 14.22
N ARG A 190 8.45 -15.37 14.68
CA ARG A 190 9.77 -15.51 15.30
C ARG A 190 9.72 -16.37 16.56
N ASN A 191 8.75 -16.12 17.46
CA ASN A 191 8.62 -16.89 18.70
C ASN A 191 8.31 -18.36 18.40
N THR A 192 7.46 -18.62 17.41
CA THR A 192 7.14 -19.98 16.95
C THR A 192 8.38 -20.68 16.39
N LEU A 193 9.14 -20.02 15.52
CA LEU A 193 10.39 -20.57 14.97
C LEU A 193 11.44 -20.86 16.05
N LEU A 194 11.59 -19.96 17.04
CA LEU A 194 12.50 -20.18 18.17
C LEU A 194 12.04 -21.37 19.02
N ALA A 195 10.75 -21.47 19.34
CA ALA A 195 10.20 -22.59 20.10
C ALA A 195 10.38 -23.93 19.36
N MET A 196 10.10 -23.97 18.05
CA MET A 196 10.32 -25.14 17.20
C MET A 196 11.80 -25.52 17.12
N THR A 197 12.69 -24.54 17.02
CA THR A 197 14.14 -24.76 16.99
C THR A 197 14.63 -25.33 18.30
N ALA A 198 14.22 -24.76 19.44
CA ALA A 198 14.57 -25.25 20.77
C ALA A 198 14.04 -26.67 21.00
N ALA A 199 12.79 -26.94 20.64
CA ALA A 199 12.20 -28.28 20.73
C ALA A 199 12.96 -29.29 19.84
N SER A 200 13.28 -28.91 18.60
CA SER A 200 14.05 -29.76 17.68
C SER A 200 15.46 -30.05 18.20
N ALA A 201 16.14 -29.05 18.78
CA ALA A 201 17.44 -29.22 19.39
C ALA A 201 17.40 -30.18 20.59
N LEU A 202 16.40 -30.02 21.48
CA LEU A 202 16.21 -30.92 22.63
C LEU A 202 15.91 -32.35 22.19
N LEU A 203 15.06 -32.54 21.18
CA LEU A 203 14.76 -33.85 20.62
C LEU A 203 15.99 -34.48 19.96
N GLY A 204 16.78 -33.70 19.21
CA GLY A 204 18.02 -34.16 18.59
C GLY A 204 19.06 -34.58 19.61
N LEU A 205 19.29 -33.78 20.65
CA LEU A 205 20.19 -34.10 21.75
C LEU A 205 19.71 -35.33 22.54
N GLY A 206 18.41 -35.41 22.83
CA GLY A 206 17.81 -36.55 23.53
C GLY A 206 17.93 -37.85 22.74
N ALA A 207 17.66 -37.81 21.43
CA ALA A 207 17.85 -38.96 20.54
C ALA A 207 19.33 -39.38 20.47
N GLY A 208 20.25 -38.42 20.33
CA GLY A 208 21.69 -38.67 20.33
C GLY A 208 22.18 -39.31 21.62
N TYR A 209 21.77 -38.79 22.77
CA TYR A 209 22.09 -39.35 24.08
C TYR A 209 21.53 -40.77 24.25
N PHE A 210 20.28 -41.00 23.86
CA PHE A 210 19.64 -42.31 23.95
C PHE A 210 20.35 -43.36 23.09
N ILE A 211 20.67 -43.02 21.84
CA ILE A 211 21.43 -43.90 20.92
C ILE A 211 22.82 -44.19 21.49
N ALA A 212 23.54 -43.18 21.99
CA ALA A 212 24.87 -43.35 22.57
C ALA A 212 24.84 -44.30 23.79
N ARG A 213 23.83 -44.17 24.66
CA ARG A 213 23.66 -45.05 25.83
C ARG A 213 23.35 -46.49 25.43
N GLN A 214 22.53 -46.70 24.39
CA GLN A 214 22.23 -48.04 23.87
C GLN A 214 23.44 -48.71 23.20
N ILE A 215 24.34 -47.96 22.57
CA ILE A 215 25.56 -48.51 21.97
C ILE A 215 26.56 -48.92 23.07
N LYS A 216 26.66 -48.14 24.16
CA LYS A 216 27.63 -48.40 25.24
C LYS A 216 27.18 -49.49 26.24
N GLY A 217 25.88 -49.74 26.35
CA GLY A 217 25.30 -50.74 27.26
C GLY A 217 24.94 -52.07 26.60
N GLY A 218 25.28 -52.27 25.32
CA GLY A 218 25.14 -53.52 24.58
C GLY A 218 26.48 -54.10 24.16
#